data_AF-A0AAD6I8Y2-F1
#
_entry.id   AF-A0AAD6I8Y2-F1
#
_cell.length_a   1.000
_cell.length_b   1.000
_cell.length_c   1.000
_cell.angle_alpha   90.00
_cell.angle_beta   90.00
_cell.angle_gamma   90.00
#
_symmetry.space_group_name_H-M   'P 1'
#
loop_
_entity.id
_entity.type
_entity.pdbx_description
1 polymer ?
#
loop_
_entity_poly.entity_id
_entity_poly.type
_entity_poly.pdbx_seq_one_letter_code
_entity_poly.pdbx_strand_id
1 'polypeptide(L)'
;MKNRIRHPSQQRRAAGRAATEVTTVNRLRKAKKHTSRSRQQTDLSERRTGYTIFCTIACTRGMEFARRLHRQLARNRNHGFEQLHVCGRTSYLIKATLLLHGYTVIIKATTADKQHLIQAEADNYGYLRSLQGKHIPVCLGAFTPRVSCWYHGELMEQMMILSWSGSRLQHVNDDNSSFFHKECEKALAVLRSHGVVHGDSEWRNMLWDDMGGRLIVIDLEDMKWLKRPRALEPTSGNTRHGHRVGEEKSRQRLLSSSTAVCT
;
A
#
# COMPACT_ATOMS: atom_id res chain seq x y z
N MET A 1 30.89 -23.39 -68.10
CA MET A 1 31.79 -23.00 -66.99
C MET A 1 32.24 -21.54 -67.18
N LYS A 2 31.79 -20.61 -66.33
CA LYS A 2 32.40 -19.28 -66.17
C LYS A 2 32.42 -18.95 -64.68
N ASN A 3 33.58 -19.15 -64.05
CA ASN A 3 33.83 -18.83 -62.64
C ASN A 3 33.89 -17.30 -62.47
N ARG A 4 32.99 -16.75 -61.65
CA ARG A 4 32.99 -15.32 -61.29
C ARG A 4 33.89 -15.13 -60.07
N ILE A 5 35.11 -14.66 -60.29
CA ILE A 5 36.08 -14.31 -59.26
C ILE A 5 35.50 -13.15 -58.43
N ARG A 6 35.23 -13.38 -57.13
CA ARG A 6 34.85 -12.30 -56.20
C ARG A 6 36.09 -11.47 -55.88
N HIS A 7 36.02 -10.17 -56.16
CA HIS A 7 37.11 -9.22 -55.87
C HIS A 7 37.39 -9.12 -54.35
N PRO A 8 38.67 -9.15 -53.91
CA PRO A 8 39.06 -9.13 -52.48
C PRO A 8 38.64 -7.86 -51.72
N SER A 9 38.35 -6.77 -52.43
CA SER A 9 37.98 -5.47 -51.84
C SER A 9 36.57 -5.46 -51.23
N GLN A 10 35.64 -6.26 -51.76
CA GLN A 10 34.26 -6.35 -51.25
C GLN A 10 34.17 -7.20 -49.96
N GLN A 11 34.99 -8.26 -49.84
CA GLN A 11 35.08 -9.06 -48.61
C GLN A 11 35.70 -8.28 -47.45
N ARG A 12 36.73 -7.46 -47.70
CA ARG A 12 37.35 -6.61 -46.67
C ARG A 12 36.40 -5.53 -46.13
N ARG A 13 35.58 -4.91 -47.00
CA ARG A 13 34.56 -3.93 -46.59
C ARG A 13 33.42 -4.58 -45.78
N ALA A 14 32.99 -5.77 -46.15
CA ALA A 14 31.98 -6.52 -45.39
C ALA A 14 32.51 -6.97 -44.01
N ALA A 15 33.75 -7.45 -43.93
CA ALA A 15 34.39 -7.82 -42.67
C ALA A 15 34.59 -6.62 -41.72
N GLY A 16 34.99 -5.45 -42.26
CA GLY A 16 35.12 -4.22 -41.49
C GLY A 16 33.79 -3.70 -40.94
N ARG A 17 32.69 -3.80 -41.72
CA ARG A 17 31.34 -3.45 -41.24
C ARG A 17 30.85 -4.42 -40.15
N ALA A 18 31.02 -5.72 -40.35
CA ALA A 18 30.64 -6.73 -39.37
C ALA A 18 31.41 -6.59 -38.04
N ALA A 19 32.72 -6.32 -38.09
CA ALA A 19 33.54 -6.10 -36.89
C ALA A 19 33.12 -4.83 -36.12
N THR A 20 32.74 -3.78 -36.83
CA THR A 20 32.26 -2.52 -36.22
C THR A 20 30.88 -2.71 -35.58
N GLU A 21 30.02 -3.50 -36.20
CA GLU A 21 28.67 -3.82 -35.70
C GLU A 21 28.73 -4.71 -34.45
N VAL A 22 29.56 -5.76 -34.46
CA VAL A 22 29.81 -6.61 -33.28
C VAL A 22 30.38 -5.81 -32.10
N THR A 23 31.30 -4.88 -32.37
CA THR A 23 31.88 -4.02 -31.33
C THR A 23 30.84 -3.08 -30.72
N THR A 24 29.93 -2.56 -31.54
CA THR A 24 28.85 -1.67 -31.11
C THR A 24 27.82 -2.42 -30.27
N VAL A 25 27.42 -3.62 -30.69
CA VAL A 25 26.49 -4.49 -29.94
C VAL A 25 27.08 -4.90 -28.59
N ASN A 26 28.38 -5.22 -28.54
CA ASN A 26 29.05 -5.56 -27.29
C ASN A 26 29.16 -4.38 -26.32
N ARG A 27 29.40 -3.16 -26.82
CA ARG A 27 29.35 -1.93 -26.01
C ARG A 27 27.95 -1.68 -25.45
N LEU A 28 26.90 -1.84 -26.24
CA LEU A 28 25.50 -1.69 -25.80
C LEU A 28 25.12 -2.74 -24.74
N ARG A 29 25.56 -4.00 -24.90
CA ARG A 29 25.37 -5.06 -23.90
C ARG A 29 26.10 -4.77 -22.59
N LYS A 30 27.34 -4.28 -22.67
CA LYS A 30 28.14 -3.90 -21.48
C LYS A 30 27.54 -2.69 -20.76
N ALA A 31 27.04 -1.71 -21.50
CA ALA A 31 26.33 -0.55 -20.95
C ALA A 31 25.03 -0.98 -20.24
N LYS A 32 24.19 -1.80 -20.89
CA LYS A 32 22.99 -2.38 -20.27
C LYS A 32 23.29 -3.17 -18.99
N LYS A 33 24.38 -3.95 -18.98
CA LYS A 33 24.81 -4.73 -17.80
C LYS A 33 25.35 -3.86 -16.66
N HIS A 34 25.97 -2.73 -16.97
CA HIS A 34 26.38 -1.74 -15.96
C HIS A 34 25.17 -0.99 -15.39
N THR A 35 24.22 -0.58 -16.23
CA THR A 35 22.97 0.07 -15.78
C THR A 35 22.09 -0.86 -14.94
N SER A 36 22.03 -2.15 -15.27
CA SER A 36 21.27 -3.11 -14.46
C SER A 36 21.94 -3.40 -13.12
N ARG A 37 23.29 -3.52 -13.08
CA ARG A 37 24.04 -3.65 -11.83
C ARG A 37 23.94 -2.40 -10.95
N SER A 38 24.00 -1.20 -11.53
CA SER A 38 23.84 0.04 -10.75
C SER A 38 22.42 0.14 -10.18
N ARG A 39 21.39 -0.22 -10.95
CA ARG A 39 19.99 -0.29 -10.48
C ARG A 39 19.77 -1.30 -9.36
N GLN A 40 20.39 -2.48 -9.45
CA GLN A 40 20.33 -3.49 -8.37
C GLN A 40 21.02 -3.02 -7.09
N GLN A 41 22.14 -2.30 -7.21
CA GLN A 41 22.89 -1.83 -6.05
C GLN A 41 22.20 -0.63 -5.37
N THR A 42 21.57 0.26 -6.14
CA THR A 42 20.71 1.32 -5.58
C THR A 42 19.51 0.71 -4.85
N ASP A 43 18.83 -0.27 -5.45
CA ASP A 43 17.70 -0.98 -4.86
C ASP A 43 18.07 -1.65 -3.52
N LEU A 44 19.20 -2.34 -3.44
CA LEU A 44 19.69 -2.95 -2.18
C LEU A 44 20.03 -1.91 -1.09
N SER A 45 20.60 -0.76 -1.45
CA SER A 45 20.87 0.32 -0.49
C SER A 45 19.60 1.00 0.00
N GLU A 46 18.63 1.21 -0.90
CA GLU A 46 17.31 1.79 -0.60
C GLU A 46 16.47 0.86 0.27
N ARG A 47 16.56 -0.46 0.06
CA ARG A 47 15.96 -1.49 0.93
C ARG A 47 16.42 -1.34 2.37
N ARG A 48 17.72 -1.11 2.62
CA ARG A 48 18.25 -0.88 3.98
C ARG A 48 17.78 0.45 4.58
N THR A 49 17.70 1.51 3.78
CA THR A 49 17.33 2.85 4.28
C THR A 49 15.82 2.97 4.55
N GLY A 50 14.97 2.32 3.75
CA GLY A 50 13.51 2.25 3.96
C GLY A 50 13.14 1.55 5.27
N TYR A 51 13.89 0.52 5.66
CA TYR A 51 13.74 -0.18 6.93
C TYR A 51 14.08 0.68 8.16
N THR A 52 14.95 1.68 8.01
CA THR A 52 15.34 2.54 9.13
C THR A 52 14.19 3.47 9.58
N ILE A 53 13.20 3.68 8.70
CA ILE A 53 11.94 4.37 9.00
C ILE A 53 11.15 3.63 10.09
N PHE A 54 11.27 2.30 10.13
CA PHE A 54 10.55 1.43 11.07
C PHE A 54 10.90 1.69 12.53
N CYS A 55 12.17 1.95 12.82
CA CYS A 55 12.67 2.03 14.19
C CYS A 55 12.72 3.48 14.71
N THR A 56 12.85 4.47 13.83
CA THR A 56 13.13 5.86 14.25
C THR A 56 11.94 6.82 14.08
N ILE A 57 11.00 6.55 13.18
CA ILE A 57 9.97 7.54 12.77
C ILE A 57 8.61 7.32 13.46
N ALA A 58 8.41 6.18 14.11
CA ALA A 58 7.18 5.88 14.83
C ALA A 58 7.00 6.79 16.06
N CYS A 59 5.92 7.57 16.04
CA CYS A 59 5.24 8.30 17.13
C CYS A 59 5.47 9.82 17.33
N THR A 60 6.55 10.46 16.87
CA THR A 60 6.63 11.95 16.86
C THR A 60 7.33 12.55 15.65
N ARG A 61 8.14 11.77 14.94
CA ARG A 61 8.89 12.22 13.76
C ARG A 61 8.12 12.11 12.45
N GLY A 62 6.99 11.41 12.39
CA GLY A 62 6.19 11.25 11.16
C GLY A 62 5.68 12.58 10.60
N MET A 63 5.07 13.42 11.45
CA MET A 63 4.62 14.76 11.06
C MET A 63 5.79 15.67 10.65
N GLU A 64 6.91 15.62 11.38
CA GLU A 64 8.11 16.39 11.04
C GLU A 64 8.73 15.92 9.72
N PHE A 65 8.72 14.61 9.47
CA PHE A 65 9.15 14.02 8.20
C PHE A 65 8.26 14.50 7.06
N ALA A 66 6.94 14.39 7.20
CA ALA A 66 5.97 14.87 6.22
C ALA A 66 6.17 16.37 5.94
N ARG A 67 6.33 17.17 7.00
CA ARG A 67 6.60 18.61 6.90
C ARG A 67 7.90 18.91 6.15
N ARG A 68 8.96 18.14 6.37
CA ARG A 68 10.24 18.32 5.67
C ARG A 68 10.14 17.92 4.20
N LEU A 69 9.50 16.78 3.91
CA LEU A 69 9.30 16.32 2.55
C LEU A 69 8.43 17.28 1.74
N HIS A 70 7.37 17.80 2.35
CA HIS A 70 6.52 18.85 1.78
C HIS A 70 7.31 20.13 1.45
N ARG A 71 8.17 20.60 2.37
CA ARG A 71 9.06 21.75 2.10
C ARG A 71 10.05 21.45 0.96
N GLN A 72 10.57 20.22 0.87
CA GLN A 72 11.46 19.82 -0.22
C GLN A 72 10.72 19.86 -1.56
N LEU A 73 9.51 19.30 -1.62
CA LEU A 73 8.65 19.32 -2.80
C LEU A 73 8.36 20.75 -3.28
N ALA A 74 8.03 21.65 -2.34
CA ALA A 74 7.77 23.05 -2.63
C ALA A 74 9.00 23.81 -3.17
N ARG A 75 10.21 23.40 -2.77
CA ARG A 75 11.46 24.02 -3.23
C ARG A 75 11.88 23.52 -4.61
N ASN A 76 11.88 22.20 -4.81
CA ASN A 76 12.29 21.61 -6.07
C ASN A 76 11.67 20.21 -6.25
N ARG A 77 10.65 20.13 -7.11
CA ARG A 77 9.95 18.87 -7.42
C ARG A 77 10.78 17.86 -8.23
N ASN A 78 11.90 18.28 -8.82
CA ASN A 78 12.74 17.41 -9.64
C ASN A 78 13.89 16.79 -8.83
N HIS A 79 14.04 17.13 -7.54
CA HIS A 79 15.15 16.69 -6.73
C HIS A 79 14.68 15.83 -5.55
N GLY A 80 15.07 14.56 -5.56
CA GLY A 80 14.63 13.57 -4.58
C GLY A 80 13.19 13.06 -4.80
N PHE A 81 12.60 13.28 -5.98
CA PHE A 81 11.30 12.72 -6.36
C PHE A 81 11.43 12.04 -7.72
N GLU A 82 10.99 10.78 -7.78
CA GLU A 82 11.00 9.94 -8.97
C GLU A 82 9.57 9.45 -9.23
N GLN A 83 9.05 9.76 -10.41
CA GLN A 83 7.74 9.27 -10.81
C GLN A 83 7.87 7.79 -11.16
N LEU A 84 7.08 6.93 -10.53
CA LEU A 84 7.15 5.50 -10.83
C LEU A 84 6.38 5.13 -12.10
N HIS A 85 5.66 6.09 -12.69
CA HIS A 85 4.74 5.87 -13.82
C HIS A 85 3.75 4.73 -13.59
N VAL A 86 3.45 4.47 -12.31
CA VAL A 86 2.40 3.56 -11.88
C VAL A 86 1.18 4.41 -11.60
N CYS A 87 0.18 4.28 -12.45
CA CYS A 87 -1.17 4.79 -12.21
C CYS A 87 -1.94 3.70 -11.46
N GLY A 88 -2.20 3.92 -10.18
CA GLY A 88 -3.18 3.14 -9.44
C GLY A 88 -4.60 3.50 -9.90
N ARG A 89 -5.60 2.84 -9.32
CA ARG A 89 -7.02 3.14 -9.59
C ARG A 89 -7.34 4.61 -9.24
N THR A 90 -6.74 5.10 -8.17
CA THR A 90 -7.07 6.38 -7.54
C THR A 90 -5.93 7.38 -7.52
N SER A 91 -4.68 6.95 -7.71
CA SER A 91 -3.52 7.81 -7.46
C SER A 91 -2.31 7.47 -8.33
N TYR A 92 -1.44 8.46 -8.51
CA TYR A 92 -0.10 8.30 -9.07
C TYR A 92 0.91 7.99 -7.96
N LEU A 93 1.83 7.07 -8.22
CA LEU A 93 2.90 6.75 -7.28
C LEU A 93 4.18 7.53 -7.60
N ILE A 94 4.70 8.18 -6.57
CA ILE A 94 5.96 8.93 -6.61
C ILE A 94 6.86 8.34 -5.54
N LYS A 95 8.05 7.88 -5.92
CA LYS A 95 9.11 7.55 -4.96
C LYS A 95 9.77 8.84 -4.53
N ALA A 96 9.87 9.07 -3.23
CA ALA A 96 10.44 10.29 -2.68
C ALA A 96 11.54 9.98 -1.68
N THR A 97 12.66 10.68 -1.78
CA THR A 97 13.79 10.56 -0.86
C THR A 97 13.98 11.89 -0.15
N LEU A 98 13.88 11.87 1.18
CA LEU A 98 14.20 13.03 2.00
C LEU A 98 15.72 13.21 2.03
N LEU A 99 16.22 14.14 1.22
CA LEU A 99 17.64 14.27 0.89
C LEU A 99 18.55 14.46 2.10
N LEU A 100 18.05 15.16 3.13
CA LEU A 100 18.81 15.44 4.34
C LEU A 100 19.21 14.17 5.11
N HIS A 101 18.45 13.08 4.98
CA HIS A 101 18.69 11.84 5.73
C HIS A 101 18.79 10.59 4.85
N GLY A 102 18.51 10.70 3.55
CA GLY A 102 18.50 9.56 2.62
C GLY A 102 17.29 8.62 2.76
N TYR A 103 16.32 8.93 3.61
CA TYR A 103 15.12 8.11 3.80
C TYR A 103 14.20 8.14 2.58
N THR A 104 13.82 6.96 2.09
CA THR A 104 12.93 6.80 0.93
C THR A 104 11.53 6.35 1.35
N VAL A 105 10.52 6.98 0.77
CA VAL A 105 9.09 6.74 0.99
C VAL A 105 8.36 6.69 -0.35
N ILE A 106 7.11 6.24 -0.30
CA ILE A 106 6.17 6.32 -1.42
C ILE A 106 5.18 7.44 -1.12
N ILE A 107 4.96 8.32 -2.08
CA ILE A 107 3.86 9.27 -2.10
C ILE A 107 2.80 8.75 -3.07
N LYS A 108 1.57 8.60 -2.57
CA LYS A 108 0.37 8.52 -3.39
C LYS A 108 -0.11 9.96 -3.64
N ALA A 109 -0.29 10.34 -4.90
CA ALA A 109 -0.77 11.67 -5.29
C ALA A 109 -2.04 11.56 -6.14
N THR A 110 -3.04 12.39 -5.87
CA THR A 110 -4.34 12.34 -6.54
C THR A 110 -4.84 13.71 -6.95
N THR A 111 -5.72 13.71 -7.96
CA THR A 111 -6.54 14.85 -8.41
C THR A 111 -7.66 15.16 -7.40
N ALA A 112 -8.26 16.35 -7.54
CA ALA A 112 -9.30 16.86 -6.64
C ALA A 112 -10.54 15.96 -6.55
N ASP A 113 -11.01 15.43 -7.69
CA ASP A 113 -12.17 14.54 -7.79
C ASP A 113 -12.01 13.25 -6.97
N LYS A 114 -10.76 12.81 -6.75
CA LYS A 114 -10.39 11.58 -6.04
C LYS A 114 -9.83 11.82 -4.63
N GLN A 115 -9.81 13.06 -4.14
CA GLN A 115 -9.30 13.40 -2.81
C GLN A 115 -10.01 12.62 -1.68
N HIS A 116 -11.31 12.36 -1.82
CA HIS A 116 -12.07 11.61 -0.82
C HIS A 116 -11.58 10.15 -0.68
N LEU A 117 -11.06 9.54 -1.75
CA LEU A 117 -10.57 8.16 -1.75
C LEU A 117 -9.25 8.04 -1.01
N ILE A 118 -8.30 8.94 -1.28
CA ILE A 118 -7.01 8.93 -0.57
C ILE A 118 -7.18 9.28 0.91
N GLN A 119 -8.17 10.11 1.26
CA GLN A 119 -8.50 10.40 2.66
C GLN A 119 -9.11 9.17 3.35
N ALA A 120 -10.04 8.47 2.71
CA ALA A 120 -10.59 7.22 3.24
C ALA A 120 -9.50 6.16 3.44
N GLU A 121 -8.54 6.04 2.52
CA GLU A 121 -7.38 5.16 2.69
C GLU A 121 -6.51 5.59 3.89
N ALA A 122 -6.22 6.89 4.04
CA ALA A 122 -5.46 7.41 5.18
C ALA A 122 -6.15 7.11 6.52
N ASP A 123 -7.48 7.21 6.57
CA ASP A 123 -8.28 6.87 7.75
C ASP A 123 -8.20 5.37 8.06
N ASN A 124 -8.22 4.50 7.04
CA ASN A 124 -8.03 3.05 7.20
C ASN A 124 -6.66 2.72 7.83
N TYR A 125 -5.58 3.38 7.40
CA TYR A 125 -4.28 3.28 8.07
C TYR A 125 -4.34 3.73 9.53
N GLY A 126 -5.09 4.80 9.81
CA GLY A 126 -5.35 5.29 11.16
C GLY A 126 -6.01 4.25 12.07
N TYR A 127 -7.06 3.58 11.57
CA TYR A 127 -7.76 2.53 12.31
C TYR A 127 -6.93 1.25 12.50
N LEU A 128 -6.04 0.95 11.55
CA LEU A 128 -5.17 -0.23 11.56
C LEU A 128 -3.76 0.08 12.09
N ARG A 129 -3.63 1.05 13.00
CA ARG A 129 -2.34 1.52 13.53
C ARG A 129 -1.46 0.38 14.07
N SER A 130 -2.05 -0.64 14.70
CA SER A 130 -1.33 -1.81 15.24
C SER A 130 -0.65 -2.67 14.18
N LEU A 131 -1.13 -2.62 12.94
CA LEU A 131 -0.62 -3.39 11.80
C LEU A 131 0.46 -2.66 11.02
N GLN A 132 0.59 -1.33 11.19
CA GLN A 132 1.55 -0.54 10.43
C GLN A 132 2.99 -1.00 10.65
N GLY A 133 3.70 -1.14 9.55
CA GLY A 133 5.03 -1.74 9.45
C GLY A 133 5.02 -3.28 9.54
N LYS A 134 4.04 -3.88 10.22
CA LYS A 134 4.02 -5.34 10.36
C LYS A 134 3.37 -6.01 9.17
N HIS A 135 2.19 -5.55 8.78
CA HIS A 135 1.38 -6.20 7.74
C HIS A 135 0.85 -5.20 6.70
N ILE A 136 0.95 -3.91 6.98
CA ILE A 136 0.62 -2.81 6.07
C ILE A 136 1.72 -1.75 6.16
N PRO A 137 1.86 -0.85 5.17
CA PRO A 137 2.78 0.28 5.26
C PRO A 137 2.56 1.17 6.49
N VAL A 138 3.59 1.88 6.90
CA VAL A 138 3.45 2.98 7.87
C VAL A 138 2.96 4.21 7.12
N CYS A 139 1.75 4.67 7.41
CA CYS A 139 1.28 5.98 6.97
C CYS A 139 1.90 7.08 7.83
N LEU A 140 2.57 8.02 7.17
CA LEU A 140 3.22 9.18 7.78
C LEU A 140 2.35 10.44 7.72
N GLY A 141 1.18 10.33 7.08
CA GLY A 141 0.17 11.38 6.97
C GLY A 141 -0.13 11.80 5.53
N ALA A 142 -1.16 12.61 5.39
CA ALA A 142 -1.59 13.20 4.13
C ALA A 142 -1.43 14.73 4.15
N PHE A 143 -1.24 15.35 2.99
CA PHE A 143 -1.07 16.79 2.84
C PHE A 143 -1.50 17.29 1.46
N THR A 144 -1.92 18.55 1.39
CA THR A 144 -2.13 19.29 0.15
C THR A 144 -0.80 19.93 -0.28
N PRO A 145 -0.32 19.71 -1.52
CA PRO A 145 0.90 20.33 -2.01
C PRO A 145 0.73 21.85 -2.08
N ARG A 146 1.77 22.61 -1.66
CA ARG A 146 1.75 24.09 -1.66
C ARG A 146 2.14 24.70 -2.99
N VAL A 147 2.51 23.87 -3.95
CA VAL A 147 2.92 24.23 -5.30
C VAL A 147 2.16 23.36 -6.28
N SER A 148 1.82 23.90 -7.44
CA SER A 148 1.13 23.14 -8.48
C SER A 148 1.99 21.96 -8.92
N CYS A 149 1.49 20.76 -8.68
CA CYS A 149 2.20 19.52 -8.92
C CYS A 149 1.50 18.77 -10.04
N TRP A 150 1.98 18.94 -11.27
CA TRP A 150 1.37 18.33 -12.45
C TRP A 150 2.02 17.00 -12.78
N TYR A 151 1.21 15.97 -12.97
CA TYR A 151 1.63 14.63 -13.37
C TYR A 151 0.76 14.14 -14.50
N HIS A 152 1.37 13.75 -15.62
CA HIS A 152 0.65 13.30 -16.83
C HIS A 152 -0.47 14.25 -17.30
N GLY A 153 -0.30 15.57 -17.10
CA GLY A 153 -1.29 16.57 -17.48
C GLY A 153 -2.38 16.84 -16.44
N GLU A 154 -2.35 16.14 -15.31
CA GLU A 154 -3.31 16.27 -14.20
C GLU A 154 -2.69 17.01 -13.01
N LEU A 155 -3.48 17.85 -12.33
CA LEU A 155 -3.04 18.57 -11.14
C LEU A 155 -3.24 17.71 -9.89
N MET A 156 -2.15 17.42 -9.17
CA MET A 156 -2.23 16.70 -7.90
C MET A 156 -2.59 17.67 -6.78
N GLU A 157 -3.71 17.42 -6.12
CA GLU A 157 -4.26 18.27 -5.05
C GLU A 157 -4.21 17.63 -3.67
N GLN A 158 -4.10 16.30 -3.58
CA GLN A 158 -3.92 15.63 -2.31
C GLN A 158 -2.83 14.55 -2.42
N MET A 159 -1.99 14.47 -1.39
CA MET A 159 -0.91 13.50 -1.30
C MET A 159 -0.94 12.75 0.03
N MET A 160 -0.55 11.48 0.04
CA MET A 160 -0.35 10.66 1.24
C MET A 160 1.03 10.01 1.20
N ILE A 161 1.72 10.01 2.33
CA ILE A 161 3.07 9.48 2.47
C ILE A 161 3.02 8.13 3.18
N LEU A 162 3.56 7.10 2.53
CA LEU A 162 3.67 5.74 3.03
C LEU A 162 5.14 5.31 3.10
N SER A 163 5.50 4.48 4.09
CA SER A 163 6.81 3.85 4.12
C SER A 163 7.05 2.96 2.91
N TRP A 164 8.32 2.83 2.50
CA TRP A 164 8.73 1.71 1.66
C TRP A 164 8.44 0.39 2.39
N SER A 165 7.81 -0.56 1.68
CA SER A 165 7.20 -1.73 2.34
C SER A 165 7.45 -3.05 1.60
N GLY A 166 8.53 -3.11 0.81
CA GLY A 166 8.93 -4.32 0.10
C GLY A 166 8.96 -4.17 -1.40
N SER A 167 9.06 -5.31 -2.10
CA SER A 167 9.15 -5.38 -3.56
C SER A 167 8.02 -6.22 -4.14
N ARG A 168 7.62 -5.92 -5.37
CA ARG A 168 6.67 -6.78 -6.10
C ARG A 168 7.27 -8.16 -6.31
N LEU A 169 6.45 -9.19 -6.16
CA LEU A 169 6.79 -10.55 -6.57
C LEU A 169 6.85 -10.62 -8.10
N GLN A 170 8.06 -10.69 -8.66
CA GLN A 170 8.27 -10.76 -10.12
C GLN A 170 8.39 -12.20 -10.65
N HIS A 171 8.55 -13.19 -9.77
CA HIS A 171 8.88 -14.56 -10.14
C HIS A 171 8.13 -15.59 -9.28
N VAL A 172 6.79 -15.52 -9.28
CA VAL A 172 5.98 -16.64 -8.78
C VAL A 172 5.94 -17.71 -9.86
N ASN A 173 6.39 -18.92 -9.54
CA ASN A 173 6.39 -20.09 -10.41
C ASN A 173 5.70 -21.25 -9.69
N ASP A 174 5.50 -22.37 -10.38
CA ASP A 174 4.78 -23.51 -9.81
C ASP A 174 5.43 -24.02 -8.51
N ASP A 175 6.76 -24.02 -8.43
CA ASP A 175 7.53 -24.48 -7.27
C ASP A 175 7.30 -23.65 -6.01
N ASN A 176 7.19 -22.32 -6.15
CA ASN A 176 7.06 -21.40 -5.02
C ASN A 176 5.63 -20.84 -4.83
N SER A 177 4.72 -21.12 -5.77
CA SER A 177 3.34 -20.65 -5.77
C SER A 177 2.62 -21.00 -4.46
N SER A 178 2.73 -22.26 -4.02
CA SER A 178 2.07 -22.76 -2.82
C SER A 178 2.54 -22.05 -1.54
N PHE A 179 3.81 -21.67 -1.47
CA PHE A 179 4.36 -20.89 -0.37
C PHE A 179 3.77 -19.48 -0.36
N PHE A 180 3.81 -18.77 -1.49
CA PHE A 180 3.30 -17.40 -1.56
C PHE A 180 1.79 -17.33 -1.36
N HIS A 181 1.03 -18.31 -1.85
CA HIS A 181 -0.40 -18.41 -1.56
C HIS A 181 -0.67 -18.54 -0.05
N LYS A 182 0.11 -19.37 0.66
CA LYS A 182 -0.01 -19.48 2.12
C LYS A 182 0.36 -18.17 2.82
N GLU A 183 1.40 -17.48 2.38
CA GLU A 183 1.77 -16.18 2.94
C GLU A 183 0.69 -15.11 2.67
N CYS A 184 0.04 -15.16 1.52
CA CYS A 184 -1.06 -14.27 1.17
C CYS A 184 -2.25 -14.52 2.11
N GLU A 185 -2.64 -15.78 2.30
CA GLU A 185 -3.70 -16.14 3.24
C GLU A 185 -3.39 -15.74 4.68
N LYS A 186 -2.14 -15.89 5.13
CA LYS A 186 -1.71 -15.42 6.44
C LYS A 186 -1.86 -13.91 6.57
N ALA A 187 -1.38 -13.14 5.60
CA ALA A 187 -1.48 -11.69 5.61
C ALA A 187 -2.96 -11.25 5.67
N LEU A 188 -3.81 -11.80 4.81
CA LEU A 188 -5.25 -11.51 4.79
C LEU A 188 -5.96 -11.98 6.06
N ALA A 189 -5.56 -13.10 6.67
CA ALA A 189 -6.10 -13.55 7.95
C ALA A 189 -5.80 -12.56 9.08
N VAL A 190 -4.63 -11.92 9.06
CA VAL A 190 -4.30 -10.87 10.03
C VAL A 190 -5.24 -9.67 9.88
N LEU A 191 -5.51 -9.21 8.65
CA LEU A 191 -6.51 -8.17 8.40
C LEU A 191 -7.91 -8.59 8.90
N ARG A 192 -8.35 -9.81 8.59
CA ARG A 192 -9.64 -10.34 9.07
C ARG A 192 -9.74 -10.36 10.59
N SER A 193 -8.67 -10.74 11.29
CA SER A 193 -8.64 -10.73 12.76
C SER A 193 -8.76 -9.32 13.37
N HIS A 194 -8.47 -8.28 12.59
CA HIS A 194 -8.67 -6.87 12.96
C HIS A 194 -10.03 -6.33 12.49
N GLY A 195 -10.93 -7.21 12.06
CA GLY A 195 -12.30 -6.85 11.67
C GLY A 195 -12.42 -6.23 10.29
N VAL A 196 -11.44 -6.43 9.41
CA VAL A 196 -11.46 -5.86 8.04
C VAL A 196 -11.19 -6.92 6.98
N VAL A 197 -11.82 -6.76 5.82
CA VAL A 197 -11.55 -7.54 4.62
C VAL A 197 -11.02 -6.60 3.54
N HIS A 198 -9.89 -6.96 2.94
CA HIS A 198 -9.33 -6.26 1.80
C HIS A 198 -10.10 -6.63 0.54
N GLY A 199 -10.73 -5.64 -0.11
CA GLY A 199 -11.56 -5.84 -1.30
C GLY A 199 -10.77 -6.16 -2.57
N ASP A 200 -9.47 -5.82 -2.59
CA ASP A 200 -8.58 -6.03 -3.74
C ASP A 200 -7.35 -6.86 -3.37
N SER A 201 -7.52 -8.17 -3.20
CA SER A 201 -6.47 -9.11 -2.77
C SER A 201 -5.55 -9.58 -3.90
N GLU A 202 -5.47 -8.82 -4.99
CA GLU A 202 -4.65 -9.14 -6.16
C GLU A 202 -3.15 -9.03 -5.85
N TRP A 203 -2.31 -9.83 -6.53
CA TRP A 203 -0.86 -9.89 -6.28
C TRP A 203 -0.14 -8.56 -6.42
N ARG A 204 -0.68 -7.62 -7.22
CA ARG A 204 -0.14 -6.26 -7.34
C ARG A 204 -0.18 -5.47 -6.02
N ASN A 205 -1.07 -5.86 -5.10
CA ASN A 205 -1.27 -5.26 -3.79
C ASN A 205 -0.57 -6.05 -2.66
N MET A 206 0.24 -7.05 -3.03
CA MET A 206 1.01 -7.88 -2.11
C MET A 206 2.50 -7.62 -2.35
N LEU A 207 3.16 -6.92 -1.42
CA LEU A 207 4.60 -6.68 -1.49
C LEU A 207 5.34 -7.68 -0.60
N TRP A 208 6.44 -8.23 -1.11
CA TRP A 208 7.30 -9.10 -0.33
C TRP A 208 8.33 -8.28 0.45
N ASP A 209 8.35 -8.53 1.76
CA ASP A 209 9.23 -7.87 2.70
C ASP A 209 10.40 -8.78 3.07
N ASP A 210 11.52 -8.63 2.36
CA ASP A 210 12.66 -9.55 2.46
C ASP A 210 13.21 -9.72 3.88
N MET A 211 13.30 -8.64 4.69
CA MET A 211 13.84 -8.76 6.05
C MET A 211 12.79 -9.27 7.04
N GLY A 212 11.52 -8.97 6.78
CA GLY A 212 10.40 -9.42 7.60
C GLY A 212 9.95 -10.84 7.28
N GLY A 213 10.39 -11.40 6.15
CA GLY A 213 10.06 -12.73 5.66
C GLY A 213 8.57 -12.94 5.44
N ARG A 214 7.84 -11.90 5.02
CA ARG A 214 6.37 -11.91 4.96
C ARG A 214 5.82 -10.98 3.88
N LEU A 215 4.53 -11.11 3.58
CA LEU A 215 3.83 -10.18 2.71
C LEU A 215 3.31 -8.96 3.49
N ILE A 216 3.41 -7.80 2.85
CA ILE A 216 2.82 -6.54 3.26
C ILE A 216 1.71 -6.20 2.28
N VAL A 217 0.51 -6.00 2.82
CA VAL A 217 -0.68 -5.61 2.06
C VAL A 217 -0.68 -4.10 1.87
N ILE A 218 -0.79 -3.65 0.63
CA ILE A 218 -0.87 -2.23 0.26
C ILE A 218 -2.23 -1.92 -0.35
N ASP A 219 -2.50 -0.64 -0.58
CA ASP A 219 -3.69 -0.15 -1.28
C ASP A 219 -5.01 -0.37 -0.52
N LEU A 220 -5.14 0.27 0.65
CA LEU A 220 -6.25 0.08 1.58
C LEU A 220 -7.50 0.89 1.23
N GLU A 221 -7.69 1.22 -0.05
CA GLU A 221 -8.80 2.06 -0.53
C GLU A 221 -10.15 1.31 -0.52
N ASP A 222 -10.13 0.01 -0.83
CA ASP A 222 -11.32 -0.86 -0.81
C ASP A 222 -11.25 -1.78 0.41
N MET A 223 -11.66 -1.26 1.56
CA MET A 223 -11.71 -2.00 2.82
C MET A 223 -13.14 -2.12 3.33
N LYS A 224 -13.52 -3.35 3.66
CA LYS A 224 -14.85 -3.66 4.22
C LYS A 224 -14.73 -4.03 5.69
N TRP A 225 -15.31 -3.20 6.54
CA TRP A 225 -15.40 -3.46 7.97
C TRP A 225 -16.39 -4.60 8.21
N LEU A 226 -15.91 -5.67 8.82
CA LEU A 226 -16.76 -6.74 9.32
C LEU A 226 -17.61 -6.15 10.44
N LYS A 227 -18.95 -6.24 10.30
CA LYS A 227 -19.86 -5.92 11.39
C LYS A 227 -19.41 -6.77 12.58
N ARG A 228 -19.13 -6.13 13.73
CA ARG A 228 -18.95 -6.90 14.97
C ARG A 228 -20.15 -7.85 15.08
N PRO A 229 -19.94 -9.14 15.40
CA PRO A 229 -21.04 -9.91 15.93
C PRO A 229 -21.63 -9.07 17.05
N ARG A 230 -22.92 -8.71 16.97
CA ARG A 230 -23.61 -8.18 18.15
C ARG A 230 -23.30 -9.20 19.23
N ALA A 231 -22.76 -8.74 20.36
CA ALA A 231 -22.70 -9.61 21.53
C ALA A 231 -24.10 -10.21 21.66
N LEU A 232 -24.20 -11.53 21.65
CA LEU A 232 -25.47 -12.18 21.95
C LEU A 232 -25.87 -11.63 23.31
N GLU A 233 -26.88 -10.76 23.33
CA GLU A 233 -27.53 -10.31 24.54
C GLU A 233 -27.76 -11.56 25.40
N PRO A 234 -27.47 -11.53 26.71
CA PRO A 234 -27.70 -12.69 27.56
C PRO A 234 -29.14 -13.14 27.36
N THR A 235 -29.31 -14.33 26.79
CA THR A 235 -30.62 -14.95 26.61
C THR A 235 -31.27 -14.96 27.98
N SER A 236 -32.30 -14.13 28.17
CA SER A 236 -33.05 -14.05 29.43
C SER A 236 -33.43 -15.46 29.81
N GLY A 237 -32.94 -15.94 30.96
CA GLY A 237 -33.11 -17.33 31.37
C GLY A 237 -34.58 -17.74 31.27
N ASN A 238 -34.83 -18.83 30.54
CA ASN A 238 -36.14 -19.47 30.54
C ASN A 238 -36.48 -19.88 31.97
N THR A 239 -37.37 -19.13 32.62
CA THR A 239 -37.95 -19.50 33.91
C THR A 239 -38.78 -20.75 33.69
N ARG A 240 -38.20 -21.91 34.00
CA ARG A 240 -38.97 -23.13 34.25
C ARG A 240 -39.82 -22.85 35.48
N HIS A 241 -41.13 -22.72 35.30
CA HIS A 241 -42.09 -22.86 36.40
C HIS A 241 -42.93 -24.10 36.15
N GLY A 242 -42.62 -25.14 36.93
CA GLY A 242 -43.46 -26.31 37.08
C GLY A 242 -44.74 -25.95 37.85
N HIS A 243 -45.84 -26.50 37.37
CA HIS A 243 -47.15 -26.72 37.97
C HIS A 243 -47.39 -26.30 39.44
N ARG A 244 -48.54 -25.63 39.66
CA ARG A 244 -49.63 -26.18 40.50
C ARG A 244 -50.99 -25.52 40.20
N VAL A 245 -52.01 -26.37 40.20
CA VAL A 245 -53.45 -26.14 40.07
C VAL A 245 -54.01 -25.51 41.35
N GLY A 246 -55.04 -24.66 41.24
CA GLY A 246 -55.82 -24.17 42.39
C GLY A 246 -56.90 -23.16 42.01
N GLU A 247 -58.14 -23.55 42.24
CA GLU A 247 -59.44 -22.93 41.92
C GLU A 247 -59.75 -21.57 42.59
N GLU A 248 -60.50 -20.75 41.84
CA GLU A 248 -61.74 -20.04 42.22
C GLU A 248 -61.81 -19.06 43.43
N LYS A 249 -62.12 -17.78 43.18
CA LYS A 249 -63.36 -17.06 43.59
C LYS A 249 -63.23 -15.52 43.64
N SER A 250 -64.04 -14.88 42.79
CA SER A 250 -64.89 -13.69 43.03
C SER A 250 -64.58 -12.65 44.13
N ARG A 251 -64.53 -11.36 43.72
CA ARG A 251 -65.28 -10.17 44.25
C ARG A 251 -64.66 -8.87 43.66
N GLN A 252 -65.29 -8.19 42.70
CA GLN A 252 -66.28 -7.09 42.80
C GLN A 252 -65.82 -5.77 43.46
N ARG A 253 -65.99 -4.69 42.67
CA ARG A 253 -66.33 -3.28 43.02
C ARG A 253 -65.24 -2.45 43.74
N LEU A 254 -65.11 -1.12 43.61
CA LEU A 254 -65.70 -0.02 42.82
C LEU A 254 -64.80 1.22 43.04
N LEU A 255 -64.78 2.10 42.03
CA LEU A 255 -64.70 3.58 42.04
C LEU A 255 -64.18 4.34 43.27
N SER A 256 -63.27 5.30 43.03
CA SER A 256 -63.41 6.78 43.24
C SER A 256 -61.99 7.39 43.39
N SER A 257 -61.52 8.24 42.46
CA SER A 257 -61.75 9.69 42.33
C SER A 257 -61.48 10.50 43.61
N SER A 258 -60.43 11.32 43.58
CA SER A 258 -60.49 12.80 43.73
C SER A 258 -59.42 13.42 44.66
N THR A 259 -58.71 14.40 44.09
CA THR A 259 -58.26 15.71 44.64
C THR A 259 -57.35 15.83 45.86
N ALA A 260 -56.20 16.49 45.66
CA ALA A 260 -55.74 17.78 46.27
C ALA A 260 -54.21 17.90 45.99
N VAL A 261 -53.70 18.88 45.23
CA VAL A 261 -53.51 20.34 45.49
C VAL A 261 -52.55 20.66 46.65
N CYS A 262 -51.45 21.32 46.25
CA CYS A 262 -50.54 22.24 46.96
C CYS A 262 -49.66 21.74 48.12
N THR A 263 -48.33 21.79 47.89
CA THR A 263 -47.50 22.95 48.27
C THR A 263 -46.32 23.07 47.32
#